data_AF-A0A0D9Z3S1-F1
#
_entry.id   AF-A0A0D9Z3S1-F1
#
_cell.length_a   1.000
_cell.length_b   1.000
_cell.length_c   1.000
_cell.angle_alpha   90.00
_cell.angle_beta   90.00
_cell.angle_gamma   90.00
#
_symmetry.space_group_name_H-M   'P 1'
#
loop_
_entity.id
_entity.type
_entity.pdbx_description
1 polymer ?
#
loop_
_entity_poly.entity_id
_entity_poly.type
_entity_poly.pdbx_seq_one_letter_code
_entity_poly.pdbx_strand_id
1 'polypeptide(L)'
;MRTSSLVLFAAVAVFGAACTAAAGDESWKTIDANDRHVQDVALWAVAETDWASATGGLTLNTVDGAEKRFEAGVTYYRLTLEASSRVVAKYLRFQAVLYDM
;
A
#
# COMPACT_ATOMS: atom_id res chain seq x y z
N MET A 1 16.19 -23.26 -10.09
CA MET A 1 15.38 -22.41 -9.21
C MET A 1 15.82 -20.98 -9.46
N ARG A 2 15.10 -20.22 -10.29
CA ARG A 2 15.46 -18.81 -10.55
C ARG A 2 14.94 -18.00 -9.37
N THR A 3 15.84 -17.68 -8.44
CA THR A 3 15.64 -16.62 -7.46
C THR A 3 15.62 -15.31 -8.24
N SER A 4 14.46 -14.94 -8.78
CA SER A 4 14.20 -13.57 -9.23
C SER A 4 14.13 -12.70 -7.99
N SER A 5 15.21 -11.98 -7.72
CA SER A 5 15.30 -11.01 -6.64
C SER A 5 14.46 -9.79 -7.00
N LEU A 6 13.19 -9.79 -6.58
CA LEU A 6 12.30 -8.62 -6.63
C LEU A 6 12.82 -7.62 -5.58
N VAL A 7 13.30 -6.46 -6.02
CA VAL A 7 13.75 -5.39 -5.12
C VAL A 7 12.60 -4.41 -4.94
N LEU A 8 11.80 -4.60 -3.89
CA LEU A 8 10.74 -3.66 -3.49
C LEU A 8 11.36 -2.49 -2.74
N PHE A 9 11.09 -1.25 -3.16
CA PHE A 9 11.21 -0.10 -2.27
C PHE A 9 9.83 0.53 -2.10
N ALA A 10 9.33 0.62 -0.86
CA ALA A 10 8.12 1.37 -0.54
C ALA A 10 8.48 2.83 -0.27
N ALA A 11 7.70 3.74 -0.85
CA ALA A 11 7.54 5.07 -0.30
C ALA A 11 6.18 5.11 0.40
N VAL A 12 6.17 5.06 1.73
CA VAL A 12 4.94 5.21 2.54
C VAL A 12 4.70 6.70 2.77
N ALA A 13 3.62 7.23 2.20
CA ALA A 13 3.14 8.57 2.53
C ALA A 13 1.91 8.46 3.44
N VAL A 14 2.09 8.83 4.72
CA VAL A 14 0.98 8.88 5.68
C VAL A 14 0.20 10.18 5.45
N PHE A 15 -0.88 10.10 4.69
CA PHE A 15 -1.82 11.22 4.53
C PHE A 15 -2.85 11.17 5.65
N GLY A 16 -2.87 12.20 6.50
CA GLY A 16 -3.95 12.39 7.48
C GLY A 16 -5.30 12.53 6.78
N ALA A 17 -6.31 11.84 7.30
CA ALA A 17 -7.63 11.69 6.70
C ALA A 17 -8.24 13.02 6.20
N ALA A 18 -8.16 13.23 4.88
CA ALA A 18 -9.02 14.12 4.13
C ALA A 18 -9.50 13.31 2.91
N CYS A 19 -10.81 13.03 2.86
CA CYS A 19 -11.43 12.31 1.77
C CYS A 19 -11.41 13.18 0.50
N THR A 20 -10.33 13.11 -0.27
CA THR A 20 -10.33 13.51 -1.67
C THR A 20 -10.44 12.24 -2.49
N ALA A 21 -11.63 12.00 -3.06
CA ALA A 21 -11.80 11.00 -4.11
C ALA A 21 -10.77 11.31 -5.20
N ALA A 22 -9.78 10.42 -5.36
CA ALA A 22 -8.75 10.58 -6.37
C ALA A 22 -9.45 10.53 -7.73
N ALA A 23 -9.45 11.67 -8.43
CA ALA A 23 -9.77 11.72 -9.84
C ALA A 23 -8.88 10.70 -10.54
N GLY A 24 -9.48 9.79 -11.32
CA GLY A 24 -8.77 8.78 -12.07
C GLY A 24 -7.80 9.43 -13.04
N ASP A 25 -6.52 9.45 -12.67
CA ASP A 25 -5.40 9.64 -13.57
C ASP A 25 -5.49 8.54 -14.63
N GLU A 26 -5.61 8.91 -15.91
CA GLU A 26 -5.90 8.02 -17.06
C GLU A 26 -4.88 6.87 -17.29
N SER A 27 -3.84 6.80 -16.45
CA SER A 27 -2.76 5.80 -16.46
C SER A 27 -2.84 4.75 -15.33
N TRP A 28 -3.59 5.00 -14.26
CA TRP A 28 -3.81 4.02 -13.19
C TRP A 28 -5.03 3.14 -13.53
N LYS A 29 -4.83 1.83 -13.51
CA LYS A 29 -5.89 0.83 -13.72
C LYS A 29 -6.24 0.19 -12.39
N THR A 30 -7.52 0.26 -12.02
CA THR A 30 -8.04 -0.48 -10.87
C THR A 30 -7.78 -1.98 -11.05
N ILE A 31 -7.34 -2.63 -9.98
CA ILE A 31 -7.14 -4.08 -9.91
C ILE A 31 -7.92 -4.65 -8.72
N ASP A 32 -8.03 -5.96 -8.67
CA ASP A 32 -8.68 -6.63 -7.55
C ASP A 32 -7.88 -6.43 -6.27
N ALA A 33 -8.51 -5.80 -5.27
CA ALA A 33 -7.92 -5.60 -3.96
C ALA A 33 -7.72 -6.92 -3.19
N ASN A 34 -8.47 -7.97 -3.54
CA ASN A 34 -8.33 -9.30 -2.95
C ASN A 34 -7.34 -10.20 -3.69
N ASP A 35 -6.67 -9.69 -4.73
CA ASP A 35 -5.60 -10.42 -5.38
C ASP A 35 -4.51 -10.77 -4.36
N ARG A 36 -4.02 -12.02 -4.43
CA ARG A 36 -3.04 -12.52 -3.46
C ARG A 36 -1.79 -11.64 -3.39
N HIS A 37 -1.30 -11.17 -4.52
CA HIS A 37 -0.12 -10.32 -4.58
C HIS A 37 -0.41 -8.95 -3.95
N VAL A 38 -1.59 -8.37 -4.21
CA VAL A 38 -2.01 -7.11 -3.58
C VAL A 38 -2.09 -7.25 -2.06
N GLN A 39 -2.62 -8.36 -1.55
CA GLN A 39 -2.69 -8.64 -0.11
C GLN A 39 -1.30 -8.81 0.52
N ASP A 40 -0.41 -9.56 -0.13
CA ASP A 40 0.97 -9.74 0.35
C ASP A 40 1.71 -8.39 0.41
N VAL A 41 1.52 -7.55 -0.60
CA VAL A 41 2.12 -6.21 -0.66
C VAL A 41 1.52 -5.26 0.38
N ALA A 42 0.21 -5.31 0.61
CA ALA A 42 -0.46 -4.52 1.63
C ALA A 42 0.04 -4.88 3.05
N LEU A 43 0.20 -6.17 3.34
CA LEU A 43 0.75 -6.65 4.60
C LEU A 43 2.18 -6.16 4.81
N TRP A 44 3.01 -6.24 3.77
CA TRP A 44 4.38 -5.72 3.83
C TRP A 44 4.40 -4.20 4.07
N ALA A 45 3.57 -3.43 3.36
CA ALA A 45 3.49 -1.98 3.54
C ALA A 45 3.06 -1.58 4.96
N VAL A 46 2.09 -2.29 5.56
CA VAL A 46 1.70 -2.06 6.96
C VAL A 46 2.84 -2.42 7.90
N ALA A 47 3.53 -3.54 7.69
CA ALA A 47 4.65 -3.94 8.54
C ALA A 47 5.82 -2.94 8.47
N GLU A 48 6.16 -2.45 7.28
CA GLU A 48 7.17 -1.42 7.08
C GLU A 48 6.77 -0.10 7.76
N THR A 49 5.49 0.28 7.62
CA THR A 49 4.95 1.47 8.31
C THR A 49 4.99 1.30 9.82
N ASP A 50 4.66 0.11 10.33
CA ASP A 50 4.72 -0.20 11.76
C ASP A 50 6.13 -0.05 12.29
N TRP A 51 7.09 -0.65 11.58
CA TRP A 51 8.52 -0.58 11.91
C TRP A 51 9.06 0.84 11.87
N ALA A 52 8.67 1.65 10.88
CA ALA A 52 9.08 3.04 10.76
C ALA A 52 8.38 3.95 11.79
N SER A 53 7.20 3.55 12.30
CA SER A 53 6.45 4.34 13.27
C SER A 53 6.93 4.06 14.69
N ALA A 54 7.16 5.12 15.48
CA ALA A 54 7.47 4.97 16.91
C ALA A 54 6.28 4.43 17.74
N THR A 55 5.10 4.31 17.12
CA THR A 55 3.83 3.91 17.75
C THR A 55 3.72 2.41 17.96
N GLY A 56 4.20 1.59 17.02
CA GLY A 56 4.07 0.13 17.07
C GLY A 56 2.63 -0.41 17.07
N GLY A 57 2.48 -1.68 16.68
CA GLY A 57 1.21 -2.40 16.76
C GLY A 57 0.16 -1.98 15.73
N LEU A 58 0.58 -1.55 14.54
CA LEU A 58 -0.27 -1.44 13.36
C LEU A 58 -0.67 -2.83 12.84
N THR A 59 -1.96 -3.03 12.60
CA THR A 59 -2.52 -4.25 12.00
C THR A 59 -3.34 -3.87 10.78
N LEU A 60 -3.09 -4.53 9.65
CA LEU A 60 -3.90 -4.36 8.45
C LEU A 60 -5.33 -4.83 8.73
N ASN A 61 -6.32 -3.98 8.48
CA ASN A 61 -7.72 -4.35 8.54
C ASN A 61 -8.21 -4.74 7.14
N THR A 62 -8.05 -3.81 6.18
CA THR A 62 -8.65 -3.93 4.84
C THR A 62 -7.80 -3.21 3.79
N VAL A 63 -7.84 -3.73 2.56
CA VAL A 63 -7.39 -3.01 1.36
C VAL A 63 -8.63 -2.39 0.71
N ASP A 64 -8.82 -1.08 0.87
CA ASP A 64 -9.99 -0.35 0.39
C ASP A 64 -9.94 -0.10 -1.13
N GLY A 65 -8.74 -0.13 -1.70
CA GLY A 65 -8.55 0.08 -3.13
C GLY A 65 -7.15 -0.29 -3.58
N ALA A 66 -7.05 -0.78 -4.80
CA ALA A 66 -5.80 -1.16 -5.42
C ALA A 66 -5.79 -0.72 -6.89
N GLU A 67 -4.73 -0.04 -7.28
CA GLU A 67 -4.50 0.43 -8.64
C GLU A 67 -3.10 0.04 -9.09
N LYS A 68 -2.93 -0.19 -10.39
CA LYS A 68 -1.62 -0.41 -11.02
C LYS A 68 -1.37 0.53 -12.18
N ARG A 69 -0.12 0.91 -12.39
CA ARG A 69 0.35 1.65 -13.57
C ARG A 69 1.59 0.96 -14.09
N PHE A 70 1.75 0.88 -15.41
CA PHE A 70 3.00 0.45 -16.02
C PHE A 70 3.64 1.66 -16.71
N GLU A 71 4.83 2.05 -16.28
CA GLU A 71 5.52 3.24 -16.76
C GLU A 71 7.03 2.97 -16.81
N ALA A 72 7.68 3.34 -17.92
CA ALA A 72 9.13 3.19 -18.11
C ALA A 72 9.72 1.79 -17.81
N GLY A 73 8.95 0.71 -18.04
CA GLY A 73 9.40 -0.66 -17.79
C GLY A 73 9.16 -1.15 -16.35
N VAL A 74 8.56 -0.32 -15.50
CA VAL A 74 8.32 -0.57 -14.08
C VAL A 74 6.82 -0.66 -13.82
N THR A 75 6.40 -1.62 -12.99
CA THR A 75 5.02 -1.72 -12.54
C THR A 75 4.87 -1.00 -11.21
N TYR A 76 4.07 0.05 -11.17
CA TYR A 76 3.72 0.76 -9.95
C TYR A 76 2.39 0.26 -9.40
N TYR A 77 2.30 0.15 -8.08
CA TYR A 77 1.09 -0.18 -7.35
C TYR A 77 0.73 0.98 -6.43
N ARG A 78 -0.54 1.32 -6.38
CA ARG A 78 -1.10 2.32 -5.47
C ARG A 78 -2.20 1.66 -4.66
N LEU A 79 -1.94 1.45 -3.38
CA LEU A 79 -2.84 0.77 -2.46
C LEU A 79 -3.40 1.76 -1.46
N THR A 80 -4.71 1.70 -1.24
CA THR A 80 -5.39 2.43 -0.16
C THR A 80 -5.68 1.42 0.93
N LEU A 81 -5.02 1.58 2.08
CA LEU A 81 -5.02 0.62 3.18
C LEU A 81 -5.70 1.22 4.39
N GLU A 82 -6.49 0.40 5.08
CA GLU A 82 -6.97 0.69 6.42
C GLU A 82 -6.23 -0.20 7.41
N ALA A 83 -5.60 0.41 8.41
CA ALA A 83 -4.95 -0.28 9.51
C ALA A 83 -5.45 0.26 10.86
N SER A 84 -5.45 -0.59 11.86
CA SER A 84 -5.71 -0.19 13.25
C SER A 84 -4.40 -0.16 14.04
N SER A 85 -4.24 0.82 14.92
CA SER A 85 -3.17 0.79 15.92
C SER A 85 -3.73 0.32 17.25
N ARG A 86 -3.05 -0.62 17.91
CA ARG A 86 -3.40 -1.03 19.27
C ARG A 86 -3.07 0.05 20.30
N VAL A 87 -2.14 0.94 19.99
CA VAL A 87 -1.62 1.97 20.90
C VAL A 87 -2.43 3.25 20.80
N VAL A 88 -2.85 3.61 19.60
CA VAL A 88 -3.72 4.75 19.35
C VAL A 88 -5.03 4.18 18.84
N ALA A 89 -6.11 4.24 19.63
CA ALA A 89 -7.44 3.75 19.25
C ALA A 89 -8.03 4.55 18.07
N LYS A 90 -7.41 4.41 16.90
CA LYS A 90 -7.67 5.11 15.66
C LYS A 90 -7.44 4.16 14.50
N TYR A 91 -8.36 4.25 13.55
CA TYR A 91 -8.20 3.71 12.22
C TYR A 91 -7.33 4.67 11.42
N LEU A 92 -6.27 4.15 10.84
CA LEU A 92 -5.34 4.86 9.98
C LEU A 92 -5.60 4.41 8.55
N ARG A 93 -6.10 5.32 7.74
CA ARG A 93 -6.14 5.13 6.29
C ARG A 93 -4.90 5.78 5.71
N PHE A 94 -4.12 5.02 4.94
CA PHE A 94 -2.94 5.55 4.29
C PHE A 94 -2.76 4.97 2.89
N GLN A 95 -1.95 5.65 2.08
CA GLN A 95 -1.69 5.26 0.71
C GLN A 95 -0.26 4.76 0.58
N ALA A 96 -0.12 3.51 0.15
CA ALA A 96 1.16 2.92 -0.16
C ALA A 96 1.39 2.99 -1.67
N VAL A 97 2.53 3.57 -2.09
CA VAL A 97 2.97 3.52 -3.48
C VAL A 97 4.21 2.65 -3.55
N LEU A 98 4.13 1.61 -4.37
CA LEU A 98 5.16 0.60 -4.53
C LEU A 98 5.54 0.48 -5.99
N TYR A 99 6.73 -0.05 -6.25
CA TYR A 99 7.16 -0.39 -7.59
C TYR A 99 7.81 -1.76 -7.65
N ASP A 100 7.60 -2.43 -8.78
CA ASP A 100 8.09 -3.76 -9.11
C ASP A 100 8.84 -3.70 -10.45
N MET A 101 10.03 -4.33 -10.51
CA MET A 101 10.96 -4.33 -11.65
C MET A 101 11.32 -5.73 -12.11
#